data_AF-A0A066W094-F1
#
_entry.id   AF-A0A066W094-F1
#
_cell.length_a   1.000
_cell.length_b   1.000
_cell.length_c   1.000
_cell.angle_alpha   90.00
_cell.angle_beta   90.00
_cell.angle_gamma   90.00
#
_symmetry.space_group_name_H-M   'P 1'
#
loop_
_entity.id
_entity.type
_entity.pdbx_description
1 polymer ?
#
loop_
_entity_poly.entity_id
_entity_poly.type
_entity_poly.pdbx_seq_one_letter_code
_entity_poly.pdbx_strand_id
1 'polypeptide(L)'
;MDEAMQVAAIRDRLGGAANCSAFISKLWYLMISPDLYAQYIHWSESGDAIVMSNDADLANEFAADVLPKLFKHGNNASFVRQLNLYGFQRISSTRPLDATELKVAKARGINVNGTGHAAASAQTLYGSHSSFTHPRFQRDMETLLPSMKPRSSKKPKRATASAAGAGANGEKGDSDGEDE
;
A
#
# COMPACT_ATOMS: atom_id res chain seq x y z
N MET A 1 -6.16 17.52 22.96
CA MET A 1 -5.53 18.40 21.95
C MET A 1 -6.24 18.16 20.63
N ASP A 2 -6.48 19.21 19.85
CA ASP A 2 -7.14 19.12 18.55
C ASP A 2 -6.20 18.47 17.51
N GLU A 3 -6.60 17.31 16.97
CA GLU A 3 -5.84 16.60 15.92
C GLU A 3 -5.61 17.50 14.70
N ALA A 4 -6.57 18.35 14.36
CA ALA A 4 -6.47 19.27 13.23
C ALA A 4 -5.33 20.28 13.43
N MET A 5 -5.13 20.74 14.66
CA MET A 5 -4.05 21.67 15.01
C MET A 5 -2.68 21.01 14.87
N GLN A 6 -2.54 19.74 15.30
CA GLN A 6 -1.28 19.00 15.15
C GLN A 6 -0.95 18.74 13.68
N VAL A 7 -1.95 18.34 12.88
CA VAL A 7 -1.79 18.17 11.43
C VAL A 7 -1.42 19.50 10.75
N ALA A 8 -2.02 20.62 11.18
CA ALA A 8 -1.67 21.93 10.66
C ALA A 8 -0.21 22.31 10.98
N ALA A 9 0.25 22.06 12.20
CA ALA A 9 1.63 22.28 12.61
C ALA A 9 2.62 21.42 11.80
N ILE A 10 2.32 20.14 11.56
CA ILE A 10 3.12 19.27 10.69
C ILE A 10 3.19 19.88 9.29
N ARG A 11 2.04 20.25 8.72
CA ARG A 11 1.97 20.78 7.37
C ARG A 11 2.74 22.09 7.22
N ASP A 12 2.72 22.95 8.22
CA ASP A 12 3.48 24.21 8.24
C ASP A 12 4.99 23.96 8.21
N ARG A 13 5.50 23.07 9.09
CA ARG A 13 6.91 22.66 9.10
C ARG A 13 7.37 22.03 7.78
N LEU A 14 6.46 21.38 7.06
CA LEU A 14 6.71 20.78 5.74
C LEU A 14 6.60 21.78 4.57
N GLY A 15 6.71 23.09 4.84
CA GLY A 15 6.66 24.14 3.83
C GLY A 15 5.24 24.56 3.46
N GLY A 16 4.27 24.28 4.33
CA GLY A 16 2.89 24.72 4.19
C GLY A 16 2.10 24.02 3.08
N ALA A 17 0.94 24.60 2.78
CA ALA A 17 -0.05 23.99 1.89
C ALA A 17 0.40 23.81 0.44
N ALA A 18 1.36 24.62 -0.01
CA ALA A 18 1.92 24.59 -1.36
C ALA A 18 2.89 23.41 -1.57
N ASN A 19 3.58 22.99 -0.51
CA ASN A 19 4.65 22.00 -0.59
C ASN A 19 4.23 20.63 -0.03
N CYS A 20 3.42 20.58 1.03
CA CYS A 20 2.91 19.33 1.56
C CYS A 20 1.40 19.20 1.33
N SER A 21 1.01 18.10 0.69
CA SER A 21 -0.40 17.78 0.51
C SER A 21 -1.06 17.46 1.86
N ALA A 22 -2.36 17.76 1.95
CA ALA A 22 -3.13 17.46 3.16
C ALA A 22 -3.20 15.95 3.46
N PHE A 23 -3.16 15.10 2.42
CA PHE A 23 -3.15 13.65 2.62
C PHE A 23 -1.84 13.22 3.30
N ILE A 24 -0.69 13.69 2.81
CA ILE A 24 0.62 13.30 3.34
C ILE A 24 0.82 13.80 4.77
N SER A 25 0.42 15.03 5.09
CA SER A 25 0.54 15.54 6.46
C SER A 25 -0.33 14.76 7.45
N LYS A 26 -1.54 14.34 7.05
CA LYS A 26 -2.45 13.52 7.88
C LYS A 26 -1.96 12.08 8.02
N LEU A 27 -1.46 11.50 6.93
CA LEU A 27 -0.86 10.18 6.95
C LEU A 27 0.37 10.17 7.85
N TRP A 28 1.23 11.19 7.77
CA TRP A 28 2.38 11.33 8.64
C TRP A 28 1.98 11.43 10.11
N TYR A 29 0.99 12.27 10.43
CA TYR A 29 0.43 12.38 11.78
C TYR A 29 -0.02 11.02 12.34
N LEU A 30 -0.77 10.23 11.58
CA LEU A 30 -1.16 8.87 11.98
C LEU A 30 0.05 7.99 12.34
N MET A 31 1.13 8.13 11.57
CA MET A 31 2.33 7.29 11.68
C MET A 31 3.28 7.70 12.81
N ILE A 32 3.23 8.97 13.26
CA ILE A 32 4.07 9.48 14.36
C ILE A 32 3.34 9.57 15.71
N SER A 33 2.07 9.14 15.76
CA SER A 33 1.26 9.08 16.98
C SER A 33 0.92 7.63 17.35
N PRO A 34 1.93 6.78 17.64
CA PRO A 34 1.72 5.36 17.91
C PRO A 34 0.83 5.11 19.13
N ASP A 35 0.88 5.97 20.15
CA ASP A 35 0.05 5.86 21.36
C ASP A 35 -1.46 5.90 21.07
N LEU A 36 -1.84 6.51 19.94
CA LEU A 36 -3.24 6.65 19.54
C LEU A 36 -3.64 5.65 18.45
N TYR A 37 -2.73 5.35 17.51
CA TYR A 37 -3.11 4.69 16.27
C TYR A 37 -2.37 3.38 15.97
N ALA A 38 -1.40 2.97 16.78
CA ALA A 38 -0.55 1.81 16.47
C ALA A 38 -1.33 0.50 16.29
N GLN A 39 -2.50 0.35 16.91
CA GLN A 39 -3.37 -0.82 16.73
C GLN A 39 -4.02 -0.90 15.33
N TYR A 40 -4.20 0.24 14.65
CA TYR A 40 -4.80 0.28 13.32
C TYR A 40 -3.74 0.40 12.21
N ILE A 41 -2.77 1.29 12.42
CA ILE A 41 -1.77 1.67 11.43
C ILE A 41 -0.45 2.04 12.12
N HIS A 42 0.63 1.43 11.70
CA HIS A 42 1.95 1.67 12.28
C HIS A 42 3.07 1.44 11.25
N TRP A 43 4.29 1.79 11.63
CA TRP A 43 5.47 1.46 10.86
C TRP A 43 5.83 -0.02 10.99
N SER A 44 6.30 -0.63 9.91
CA SER A 44 7.13 -1.84 9.95
C SER A 44 8.33 -1.66 10.88
N GLU A 45 8.95 -2.76 11.33
CA GLU A 45 10.05 -2.66 12.30
C GLU A 45 11.25 -1.90 11.72
N SER A 46 11.52 -2.08 10.42
CA SER A 46 12.50 -1.35 9.60
C SER A 46 12.17 0.13 9.37
N GLY A 47 10.90 0.55 9.51
CA GLY A 47 10.48 1.94 9.30
C GLY A 47 10.32 2.38 7.84
N ASP A 48 10.32 1.45 6.88
CA ASP A 48 10.25 1.72 5.43
C ASP A 48 8.91 1.34 4.77
N ALA A 49 8.02 0.74 5.55
CA ALA A 49 6.66 0.40 5.17
C ALA A 49 5.64 0.78 6.24
N ILE A 50 4.44 1.11 5.77
CA ILE A 50 3.21 1.24 6.55
C ILE A 50 2.60 -0.16 6.69
N VAL A 51 2.17 -0.52 7.89
CA VAL A 51 1.44 -1.75 8.20
C VAL A 51 0.06 -1.35 8.72
N MET A 52 -1.00 -1.83 8.08
CA MET A 52 -2.39 -1.62 8.48
C MET A 52 -3.01 -2.94 8.90
N SER A 53 -3.72 -2.96 10.04
CA SER A 53 -4.48 -4.14 10.46
C SER A 53 -5.64 -4.41 9.49
N ASN A 54 -5.82 -5.68 9.12
CA ASN A 54 -7.00 -6.18 8.41
C ASN A 54 -7.91 -6.98 9.34
N ASP A 55 -7.66 -6.97 10.65
CA ASP A 55 -8.63 -7.48 11.62
C ASP A 55 -9.96 -6.73 11.45
N ALA A 56 -11.07 -7.47 11.44
CA ALA A 56 -12.37 -6.91 11.07
C ALA A 56 -12.81 -5.81 12.04
N ASP A 57 -12.59 -6.01 13.34
CA ASP A 57 -13.03 -5.07 14.37
C ASP A 57 -12.16 -3.82 14.35
N LEU A 58 -10.84 -3.98 14.29
CA LEU A 58 -9.91 -2.85 14.21
C LEU A 58 -10.07 -2.07 12.90
N ALA A 59 -10.30 -2.73 11.77
CA ALA A 59 -10.51 -2.07 10.49
C ALA A 59 -11.83 -1.27 10.48
N ASN A 60 -12.89 -1.80 11.10
CA ASN A 60 -14.16 -1.10 11.25
C ASN A 60 -14.04 0.12 12.16
N GLU A 61 -13.37 -0.02 13.30
CA GLU A 61 -13.10 1.07 14.24
C GLU A 61 -12.24 2.17 13.61
N PHE A 62 -11.17 1.79 12.88
CA PHE A 62 -10.36 2.77 12.15
C PHE A 62 -11.19 3.57 11.15
N ALA A 63 -12.10 2.91 10.43
CA ALA A 63 -12.98 3.57 9.46
C ALA A 63 -14.04 4.46 10.11
N ALA A 64 -14.62 4.05 11.23
CA ALA A 64 -15.70 4.76 11.91
C ALA A 64 -15.18 5.92 12.77
N ASP A 65 -14.07 5.72 13.49
CA ASP A 65 -13.69 6.60 14.60
C ASP A 65 -12.42 7.41 14.31
N VAL A 66 -11.51 6.92 13.46
CA VAL A 66 -10.24 7.61 13.17
C VAL A 66 -10.31 8.36 11.85
N LEU A 67 -10.75 7.69 10.77
CA LEU A 67 -10.78 8.32 9.45
C LEU A 67 -11.65 9.60 9.39
N PRO A 68 -12.83 9.71 10.03
CA PRO A 68 -13.63 10.92 9.96
C PRO A 68 -13.04 12.13 10.70
N LYS A 69 -12.16 11.91 11.68
CA LYS A 69 -11.47 13.00 12.40
C LYS A 69 -10.42 13.67 11.53
N LEU A 70 -9.73 12.88 10.70
CA LEU A 70 -8.65 13.35 9.83
C LEU A 70 -9.11 13.60 8.40
N PHE A 71 -10.01 12.79 7.86
CA PHE A 71 -10.48 12.80 6.47
C PHE A 71 -11.99 13.07 6.40
N LYS A 72 -12.47 13.53 5.25
CA LYS A 72 -13.91 13.82 5.04
C LYS A 72 -14.74 12.56 4.71
N HIS A 73 -14.26 11.38 5.13
CA HIS A 73 -14.90 10.09 4.86
C HIS A 73 -14.47 9.06 5.91
N GLY A 74 -15.30 8.04 6.15
CA GLY A 74 -15.00 6.91 7.03
C GLY A 74 -14.88 5.58 6.27
N ASN A 75 -13.98 5.51 5.27
CA ASN A 75 -13.88 4.33 4.39
C ASN A 75 -12.42 3.94 4.11
N ASN A 76 -12.05 2.72 4.54
CA ASN A 76 -10.73 2.13 4.33
C ASN A 76 -10.31 2.06 2.86
N ALA A 77 -11.22 1.72 1.95
CA ALA A 77 -10.91 1.66 0.52
C ALA A 77 -10.56 3.04 -0.06
N SER A 78 -11.19 4.12 0.44
CA SER A 78 -10.85 5.48 0.04
C SER A 78 -9.46 5.89 0.54
N PHE A 79 -9.11 5.48 1.77
CA PHE A 79 -7.77 5.67 2.32
C PHE A 79 -6.70 4.92 1.51
N VAL A 80 -6.92 3.62 1.24
CA VAL A 80 -6.03 2.81 0.39
C VAL A 80 -5.94 3.38 -1.03
N ARG A 81 -7.03 3.94 -1.56
CA ARG A 81 -6.99 4.64 -2.86
C ARG A 81 -6.06 5.84 -2.83
N GLN A 82 -6.06 6.62 -1.75
CA GLN A 82 -5.12 7.73 -1.61
C GLN A 82 -3.68 7.23 -1.55
N LEU A 83 -3.37 6.17 -0.80
CA LEU A 83 -2.04 5.54 -0.84
C LEU A 83 -1.63 5.20 -2.28
N ASN A 84 -2.50 4.52 -3.03
CA ASN A 84 -2.24 4.17 -4.42
C ASN A 84 -2.04 5.39 -5.34
N LEU A 85 -2.76 6.49 -5.10
CA LEU A 85 -2.60 7.74 -5.83
C LEU A 85 -1.24 8.39 -5.56
N TYR A 86 -0.70 8.29 -4.36
CA TYR A 86 0.63 8.81 -4.02
C TYR A 86 1.77 7.83 -4.37
N GLY A 87 1.46 6.70 -5.01
CA GLY A 87 2.45 5.77 -5.53
C GLY A 87 2.96 4.75 -4.52
N PHE A 88 2.32 4.62 -3.36
CA PHE A 88 2.59 3.53 -2.45
C PHE A 88 2.34 2.18 -3.13
N GLN A 89 3.23 1.22 -2.90
CA GLN A 89 3.14 -0.13 -3.45
C GLN A 89 2.77 -1.12 -2.35
N ARG A 90 1.79 -1.98 -2.63
CA ARG A 90 1.41 -3.05 -1.71
C ARG A 90 2.51 -4.09 -1.65
N ILE A 91 2.84 -4.54 -0.45
CA ILE A 91 3.78 -5.62 -0.18
C ILE A 91 3.00 -6.90 0.13
N SER A 92 3.48 -8.05 -0.32
CA SER A 92 2.86 -9.34 0.00
C SER A 92 3.01 -9.64 1.49
N SER A 93 1.93 -10.03 2.17
CA SER A 93 2.00 -10.46 3.58
C SER A 93 2.73 -11.79 3.75
N THR A 94 2.86 -12.57 2.67
CA THR A 94 3.65 -13.80 2.63
C THR A 94 5.14 -13.56 2.42
N ARG A 95 5.59 -12.29 2.30
CA ARG A 95 7.02 -12.02 2.16
C ARG A 95 7.78 -12.53 3.38
N PRO A 96 9.05 -12.93 3.21
CA PRO A 96 9.92 -13.24 4.35
C PRO A 96 10.10 -12.02 5.26
N LEU A 97 10.31 -12.29 6.54
CA LEU A 97 10.75 -11.27 7.51
C LEU A 97 12.17 -10.80 7.16
N ASP A 98 12.41 -9.50 7.33
CA ASP A 98 13.77 -8.97 7.30
C ASP A 98 14.52 -9.24 8.61
N ALA A 99 15.80 -8.84 8.67
CA ALA A 99 16.64 -9.08 9.84
C ALA A 99 16.15 -8.36 11.12
N THR A 100 15.53 -7.20 10.99
CA THR A 100 15.00 -6.41 12.11
C THR A 100 13.72 -7.04 12.62
N GLU A 101 12.80 -7.38 11.72
CA GLU A 101 11.56 -8.09 12.02
C GLU A 101 11.80 -9.46 12.65
N LEU A 102 12.82 -10.19 12.18
CA LEU A 102 13.19 -11.49 12.75
C LEU A 102 13.68 -11.36 14.20
N LYS A 103 14.44 -10.29 14.52
CA LYS A 103 14.86 -10.00 15.89
C LYS A 103 13.65 -9.69 16.77
N VAL A 104 12.71 -8.89 16.26
CA VAL A 104 11.48 -8.53 16.99
C VAL A 104 10.58 -9.75 17.20
N ALA A 105 10.37 -10.59 16.18
CA ALA A 105 9.60 -11.82 16.29
C ALA A 105 10.16 -12.73 17.40
N LYS A 106 11.49 -12.92 17.43
CA LYS A 106 12.17 -13.69 18.48
C LYS A 106 12.01 -13.04 19.86
N ALA A 107 12.15 -11.73 19.97
CA ALA A 107 11.97 -11.00 21.23
C ALA A 107 10.52 -11.10 21.77
N ARG A 108 9.54 -11.20 20.87
CA ARG A 108 8.12 -11.44 21.21
C ARG A 108 7.78 -12.91 21.47
N GLY A 109 8.74 -13.82 21.36
CA GLY A 109 8.50 -15.26 21.52
C GLY A 109 7.71 -15.90 20.38
N ILE A 110 7.62 -15.24 19.23
CA ILE A 110 6.91 -15.75 18.05
C ILE A 110 7.76 -16.85 17.41
N ASN A 111 7.17 -18.04 17.22
CA ASN A 111 7.85 -19.14 16.55
C ASN A 111 7.86 -18.93 15.03
N VAL A 112 9.04 -18.61 14.49
CA VAL A 112 9.30 -18.39 13.07
C VAL A 112 10.03 -19.55 12.39
N ASN A 113 10.32 -20.64 13.12
CA ASN A 113 11.09 -21.79 12.64
C ASN A 113 10.22 -22.91 12.03
N GLY A 114 8.94 -22.65 11.79
CA GLY A 114 8.02 -23.63 11.19
C GLY A 114 8.43 -24.05 9.77
N THR A 115 7.99 -25.24 9.36
CA THR A 115 8.19 -25.73 8.00
C THR A 115 7.11 -25.17 7.08
N GLY A 116 7.50 -24.36 6.08
CA GLY A 116 6.60 -23.84 5.04
C GLY A 116 6.83 -22.37 4.69
N HIS A 117 6.31 -21.93 3.54
CA HIS A 117 6.47 -20.55 3.04
C HIS A 117 5.82 -19.47 3.93
N ALA A 118 5.00 -19.85 4.92
CA ALA A 118 4.33 -18.95 5.83
C ALA A 118 5.06 -18.74 7.17
N ALA A 119 5.99 -19.63 7.57
CA ALA A 119 6.47 -19.68 8.95
C ALA A 119 7.25 -18.45 9.40
N ALA A 120 8.13 -17.93 8.55
CA ALA A 120 8.88 -16.70 8.78
C ALA A 120 8.39 -15.58 7.86
N SER A 121 7.08 -15.38 7.79
CA SER A 121 6.47 -14.35 6.94
C SER A 121 6.00 -13.14 7.75
N ALA A 122 5.83 -11.99 7.07
CA ALA A 122 5.26 -10.78 7.67
C ALA A 122 3.90 -11.07 8.33
N GLN A 123 3.11 -11.99 7.78
CA GLN A 123 1.83 -12.43 8.35
C GLN A 123 1.99 -13.02 9.75
N THR A 124 3.08 -13.74 10.03
CA THR A 124 3.33 -14.34 11.35
C THR A 124 3.67 -13.27 12.40
N LEU A 125 4.35 -12.21 12.00
CA LEU A 125 4.74 -11.12 12.91
C LEU A 125 3.59 -10.13 13.16
N TYR A 126 2.89 -9.73 12.10
CA TYR A 126 1.88 -8.66 12.15
C TYR A 126 0.43 -9.18 12.17
N GLY A 127 0.21 -10.49 12.04
CA GLY A 127 -1.12 -11.06 11.88
C GLY A 127 -1.74 -10.71 10.52
N SER A 128 -3.07 -10.62 10.46
CA SER A 128 -3.79 -10.21 9.26
C SER A 128 -3.59 -8.72 8.99
N HIS A 129 -2.81 -8.38 7.96
CA HIS A 129 -2.42 -7.00 7.69
C HIS A 129 -2.27 -6.70 6.20
N SER A 130 -2.27 -5.41 5.88
CA SER A 130 -1.91 -4.86 4.58
C SER A 130 -0.69 -3.96 4.75
N SER A 131 0.39 -4.25 4.02
CA SER A 131 1.60 -3.42 4.05
C SER A 131 1.78 -2.61 2.77
N PHE A 132 2.27 -1.38 2.90
CA PHE A 132 2.54 -0.47 1.80
C PHE A 132 3.89 0.22 1.97
N THR A 133 4.73 0.22 0.93
CA THR A 133 6.03 0.90 0.94
C THR A 133 6.06 2.06 -0.05
N HIS A 134 6.88 3.08 0.25
CA HIS A 134 7.19 4.16 -0.68
C HIS A 134 8.60 4.71 -0.38
N PRO A 135 9.47 4.90 -1.41
CA PRO A 135 10.87 5.31 -1.21
C PRO A 135 11.07 6.66 -0.49
N ARG A 136 10.03 7.51 -0.48
CA ARG A 136 10.07 8.86 0.14
C ARG A 136 9.18 8.99 1.37
N PHE A 137 8.61 7.88 1.85
CA PHE A 137 7.79 7.86 3.06
C PHE A 137 8.39 6.83 4.03
N GLN A 138 9.32 7.28 4.86
CA GLN A 138 10.06 6.46 5.82
C GLN A 138 10.08 7.17 7.18
N ARG A 139 10.13 6.41 8.27
CA ARG A 139 9.97 6.89 9.66
C ARG A 139 10.85 8.08 10.03
N ASP A 140 12.08 8.13 9.52
CA ASP A 140 13.06 9.14 9.91
C ASP A 140 13.39 10.13 8.77
N MET A 141 12.64 10.08 7.66
CA MET A 141 12.89 10.88 6.46
C MET A 141 11.76 11.89 6.17
N GLU A 142 11.34 12.63 7.21
CA GLU A 142 10.26 13.64 7.12
C GLU A 142 10.54 14.71 6.05
N THR A 143 11.82 15.02 5.79
CA THR A 143 12.26 16.01 4.79
C THR A 143 11.91 15.64 3.34
N LEU A 144 11.61 14.36 3.06
CA LEU A 144 11.24 13.91 1.72
C LEU A 144 9.75 14.08 1.42
N LEU A 145 8.91 14.23 2.44
CA LEU A 145 7.45 14.31 2.33
C LEU A 145 6.94 15.45 1.42
N PRO A 146 7.53 16.67 1.43
CA PRO A 146 7.08 17.75 0.54
C PRO A 146 7.24 17.45 -0.95
N SER A 147 8.12 16.51 -1.30
CA SER A 147 8.30 16.10 -2.70
C SER A 147 7.22 15.11 -3.19
N MET A 148 6.42 14.54 -2.27
CA MET A 148 5.40 13.54 -2.59
C MET A 148 4.15 14.19 -3.18
N LYS A 149 3.93 13.92 -4.47
CA LYS A 149 2.77 14.42 -5.22
C LYS A 149 1.92 13.24 -5.69
N PRO A 150 0.58 13.41 -5.78
CA PRO A 150 -0.26 12.40 -6.37
C PRO A 150 0.19 12.15 -7.81
N ARG A 151 0.18 10.89 -8.23
CA ARG A 151 0.45 10.48 -9.61
C ARG A 151 -0.55 11.18 -10.51
N SER A 152 -0.04 11.84 -11.56
CA SER A 152 -0.87 12.42 -12.61
C SER A 152 -1.77 11.32 -13.19
N SER A 153 -3.07 11.61 -13.29
CA SER A 153 -4.10 10.74 -13.86
C SER A 153 -3.96 10.59 -15.37
N LYS A 154 -2.76 10.35 -15.90
CA LYS A 154 -2.61 9.89 -17.28
C LYS A 154 -3.31 8.53 -17.36
N LYS A 155 -4.54 8.55 -17.89
CA LYS A 155 -5.37 7.40 -18.26
C LYS A 155 -4.45 6.30 -18.79
N PRO A 156 -4.49 5.07 -18.25
CA PRO A 156 -3.83 3.97 -18.93
C PRO A 156 -4.48 3.84 -20.32
N LYS A 157 -3.66 3.95 -21.37
CA LYS A 157 -4.05 3.59 -22.74
C LYS A 157 -4.37 2.11 -22.69
N ARG A 158 -5.66 1.76 -22.75
CA ARG A 158 -6.13 0.37 -22.86
C ARG A 158 -5.46 -0.22 -24.11
N ALA A 159 -4.44 -1.06 -23.91
CA ALA A 159 -3.90 -1.88 -24.99
C ALA A 159 -5.00 -2.89 -25.34
N THR A 160 -5.66 -2.67 -26.46
CA THR A 160 -6.52 -3.68 -27.10
C THR A 160 -5.60 -4.78 -27.64
N ALA A 161 -5.44 -5.84 -26.85
CA ALA A 161 -5.03 -7.12 -27.38
C ALA A 161 -6.27 -7.76 -28.03
N SER A 162 -6.29 -7.80 -29.36
CA SER A 162 -7.08 -8.76 -30.14
C SER A 162 -6.11 -9.53 -31.03
N ALA A 163 -6.20 -10.84 -30.90
CA ALA A 163 -5.28 -11.84 -31.36
C ALA A 163 -5.25 -11.99 -32.90
N ALA A 164 -4.05 -12.36 -33.37
CA ALA A 164 -3.74 -13.43 -34.33
C ALA A 164 -4.59 -13.61 -35.60
N GLY A 165 -3.89 -13.58 -36.74
CA GLY A 165 -4.35 -14.11 -38.02
C GLY A 165 -3.38 -13.84 -39.18
N ALA A 166 -2.17 -14.39 -39.10
CA ALA A 166 -1.32 -14.67 -40.27
C ALA A 166 -2.06 -15.66 -41.19
N GLY A 167 -1.87 -15.78 -42.51
CA GLY A 167 -0.95 -15.23 -43.50
C GLY A 167 -1.32 -15.95 -44.82
N ALA A 168 -1.09 -15.30 -45.96
CA ALA A 168 -1.44 -15.79 -47.29
C ALA A 168 -0.31 -16.62 -47.94
N ASN A 169 -0.71 -17.63 -48.74
CA ASN A 169 -0.08 -18.35 -49.88
C ASN A 169 -0.38 -19.86 -49.76
N GLY A 170 -0.68 -20.65 -50.79
CA GLY A 170 -0.74 -20.48 -52.24
C GLY A 170 -0.81 -21.89 -52.89
N GLU A 171 -1.54 -22.00 -54.01
CA GLU A 171 -1.29 -22.85 -55.19
C GLU A 171 -1.03 -24.38 -55.06
N LYS A 172 -1.96 -25.22 -55.59
CA LYS A 172 -1.79 -26.18 -56.73
C LYS A 172 -2.77 -27.37 -56.71
N GLY A 173 -3.23 -27.73 -57.91
CA GLY A 173 -3.54 -29.11 -58.36
C GLY A 173 -5.00 -29.54 -58.16
N ASP A 174 -5.88 -29.54 -59.17
CA ASP A 174 -5.99 -30.49 -60.31
C ASP A 174 -6.72 -31.80 -59.94
N SER A 175 -7.49 -32.31 -60.92
CA SER A 175 -8.14 -33.62 -61.09
C SER A 175 -9.56 -33.89 -60.51
N ASP A 176 -10.48 -34.09 -61.49
CA ASP A 176 -11.57 -35.09 -61.60
C ASP A 176 -12.70 -35.11 -60.55
N GLY A 177 -13.99 -35.30 -60.85
CA GLY A 177 -14.72 -35.82 -62.01
C GLY A 177 -16.04 -36.45 -61.48
N GLU A 178 -17.07 -36.53 -62.34
CA GLU A 178 -18.27 -37.42 -62.26
C GLU A 178 -19.36 -37.05 -61.22
N ASP A 179 -20.54 -36.59 -61.63
CA ASP A 179 -21.72 -37.28 -62.24
C ASP A 179 -22.61 -38.03 -61.23
N GLU A 180 -23.76 -37.43 -60.89
CA GLU A 180 -25.15 -37.91 -61.08
C GLU A 180 -26.17 -37.04 -60.31
#